data_AF-A0A252BSI0-F1
#
_entry.id   AF-A0A252BSI0-F1
#
_cell.length_a   1.000
_cell.length_b   1.000
_cell.length_c   1.000
_cell.angle_alpha   90.00
_cell.angle_beta   90.00
_cell.angle_gamma   90.00
#
_symmetry.space_group_name_H-M   'P 1'
#
loop_
_entity.id
_entity.type
_entity.pdbx_description
1 polymer ?
#
loop_
_entity_poly.entity_id
_entity_poly.type
_entity_poly.pdbx_seq_one_letter_code
_entity_poly.pdbx_strand_id
1 'polypeptide(L)'
;MIYNFGAYAHLLLSEFHQAGGRIVIRAFHSPADLADLPERVVINCPGYAAREWWNDKSLIPIRGQTSWLPPQPDAPYALDYKGVAMISKSDGVMISGYDQNGLGLMDGVGNISERPDRAEAQKAIAVVEDLFARFQPRNG
;
A
#
# COMPACT_ATOMS: atom_id res chain seq x y z
N MET A 1 -2.42 14.34 -5.42
CA MET A 1 -3.04 13.46 -6.43
C MET A 1 -3.48 12.20 -5.71
N ILE A 2 -4.79 11.93 -5.65
CA ILE A 2 -5.32 10.69 -5.09
C ILE A 2 -5.58 9.77 -6.29
N TYR A 3 -4.92 8.62 -6.33
CA TYR A 3 -5.15 7.62 -7.37
C TYR A 3 -5.70 6.33 -6.76
N ASN A 4 -6.56 5.66 -7.50
CA ASN A 4 -7.12 4.38 -7.09
C ASN A 4 -6.26 3.25 -7.67
N PHE A 5 -5.65 2.45 -6.80
CA PHE A 5 -4.77 1.34 -7.20
C PHE A 5 -5.43 0.38 -8.19
N GLY A 6 -6.68 -0.03 -7.93
CA GLY A 6 -7.40 -0.97 -8.80
C GLY A 6 -7.68 -0.37 -10.16
N ALA A 7 -8.24 0.84 -10.21
CA ALA A 7 -8.55 1.53 -11.47
C ALA A 7 -7.28 1.80 -12.29
N TYR A 8 -6.19 2.22 -11.64
CA TYR A 8 -4.92 2.48 -12.31
C TYR A 8 -4.26 1.19 -12.82
N ALA A 9 -4.27 0.11 -12.03
CA ALA A 9 -3.80 -1.19 -12.48
C ALA A 9 -4.60 -1.70 -13.69
N HIS A 10 -5.92 -1.56 -13.67
CA HIS A 10 -6.76 -1.90 -14.82
C HIS A 10 -6.42 -1.10 -16.07
N LEU A 11 -6.16 0.21 -15.94
CA LEU A 11 -5.73 1.04 -17.06
C LEU A 11 -4.40 0.54 -17.65
N LEU A 12 -3.37 0.39 -16.81
CA LEU A 12 -2.04 -0.05 -17.24
C LEU A 12 -2.07 -1.44 -17.89
N LEU A 13 -2.80 -2.39 -17.31
CA LEU A 13 -2.92 -3.74 -17.88
C LEU A 13 -3.70 -3.72 -19.20
N SER A 14 -4.72 -2.87 -19.31
CA SER A 14 -5.47 -2.71 -20.56
C SER A 14 -4.60 -2.16 -21.68
N GLU A 15 -3.82 -1.11 -21.40
CA GLU A 15 -2.87 -0.53 -22.36
C GLU A 15 -1.78 -1.55 -22.74
N PHE A 16 -1.25 -2.30 -21.77
CA PHE A 16 -0.27 -3.35 -22.02
C PHE A 16 -0.81 -4.43 -22.97
N HIS A 17 -2.04 -4.91 -22.75
CA HIS A 17 -2.67 -5.89 -23.61
C HIS A 17 -3.02 -5.34 -25.01
N GLN A 18 -3.49 -4.09 -25.09
CA GLN A 18 -3.78 -3.42 -26.38
C GLN A 18 -2.50 -3.26 -27.23
N ALA A 19 -1.36 -3.05 -26.58
CA ALA A 19 -0.05 -3.02 -27.23
C ALA A 19 0.48 -4.42 -27.61
N GLY A 20 -0.29 -5.49 -27.38
CA GLY A 20 0.07 -6.88 -27.69
C GLY A 20 0.82 -7.61 -26.58
N GLY A 21 0.94 -7.01 -25.39
CA GLY A 21 1.53 -7.61 -24.21
C GLY A 21 0.77 -8.84 -23.72
N ARG A 22 1.50 -9.82 -23.19
CA ARG A 22 0.95 -11.07 -22.65
C ARG A 22 1.39 -11.26 -21.21
N ILE A 23 0.47 -11.69 -20.36
CA ILE A 23 0.75 -12.08 -18.98
C ILE A 23 0.88 -13.60 -18.94
N VAL A 24 1.99 -14.08 -18.42
CA VAL A 24 2.25 -15.51 -18.18
C VAL A 24 2.48 -15.69 -16.69
N ILE A 25 1.65 -16.50 -16.05
CA ILE A 25 1.87 -16.87 -14.65
C ILE A 25 2.97 -17.92 -14.62
N ARG A 26 4.12 -17.56 -14.07
CA ARG A 26 5.30 -18.41 -13.93
C ARG A 26 5.99 -18.12 -12.61
N ALA A 27 6.39 -19.17 -11.91
CA ALA A 27 7.22 -19.05 -10.70
C ALA A 27 8.70 -19.22 -11.07
N PHE A 28 9.55 -18.36 -10.51
CA PHE A 28 11.00 -18.47 -10.55
C PHE A 28 11.49 -18.70 -9.11
N HIS A 29 12.34 -19.68 -8.90
CA HIS A 29 12.89 -20.06 -7.60
C HIS A 29 14.32 -19.55 -7.41
N SER A 30 15.04 -19.31 -8.52
CA SER A 30 16.40 -18.77 -8.50
C SER A 30 16.65 -17.78 -9.64
N PRO A 31 17.64 -16.87 -9.54
CA PRO A 31 18.03 -16.01 -10.65
C PRO A 31 18.43 -16.76 -11.92
N ALA A 32 18.93 -18.00 -11.80
CA ALA A 32 19.35 -18.80 -12.93
C ALA A 32 18.16 -19.19 -13.83
N ASP A 33 16.96 -19.29 -13.27
CA ASP A 33 15.73 -19.63 -13.99
C ASP A 33 15.37 -18.57 -15.07
N LEU A 34 15.96 -17.36 -15.00
CA LEU A 34 15.81 -16.34 -16.05
C LEU A 34 16.50 -16.75 -17.36
N ALA A 35 17.51 -17.62 -17.32
CA ALA A 35 18.18 -18.12 -18.52
C ALA A 35 17.26 -19.01 -19.39
N ASP A 36 16.19 -19.54 -18.81
CA ASP A 36 15.18 -20.33 -19.51
C ASP A 36 14.16 -19.47 -20.28
N LEU A 37 14.26 -18.15 -20.21
CA LEU A 37 13.38 -17.25 -20.94
C LEU A 37 13.86 -17.09 -22.39
N PRO A 38 12.96 -17.22 -23.39
CA PRO A 38 13.30 -16.96 -24.78
C PRO A 38 13.49 -15.46 -25.08
N GLU A 39 13.02 -14.57 -24.20
CA GLU A 39 13.13 -13.13 -24.35
C GLU A 39 14.57 -12.62 -24.15
N ARG A 40 15.02 -11.72 -25.03
CA ARG A 40 16.40 -11.20 -25.02
C ARG A 40 16.70 -10.19 -23.91
N VAL A 41 15.65 -9.57 -23.36
CA VAL A 41 15.76 -8.49 -22.38
C VAL A 41 14.79 -8.78 -21.25
N VAL A 42 15.30 -8.75 -20.01
CA VAL A 42 14.52 -8.90 -18.80
C VAL A 42 14.49 -7.58 -18.05
N ILE A 43 13.31 -7.05 -17.80
CA ILE A 43 13.09 -5.94 -16.86
C ILE A 43 12.70 -6.57 -15.52
N ASN A 44 13.60 -6.49 -14.55
CA ASN A 44 13.48 -7.20 -13.28
C ASN A 44 12.82 -6.32 -12.20
N CYS A 45 11.53 -6.55 -11.91
CA CYS A 45 10.75 -5.78 -10.92
C CYS A 45 10.17 -6.65 -9.79
N PRO A 46 10.98 -7.40 -9.01
CA PRO A 46 10.49 -8.39 -8.04
C PRO A 46 10.06 -7.76 -6.70
N GLY A 47 10.21 -6.45 -6.52
CA GLY A 47 9.94 -5.77 -5.26
C GLY A 47 10.75 -6.37 -4.10
N TYR A 48 10.07 -6.61 -2.97
CA TYR A 48 10.71 -7.14 -1.76
C TYR A 48 11.29 -8.55 -1.93
N ALA A 49 10.81 -9.34 -2.90
CA ALA A 49 11.33 -10.68 -3.17
C ALA A 49 12.81 -10.68 -3.58
N ALA A 50 13.36 -9.55 -4.05
CA ALA A 50 14.81 -9.44 -4.33
C ALA A 50 15.70 -9.71 -3.11
N ARG A 51 15.21 -9.50 -1.88
CA ARG A 51 15.97 -9.77 -0.67
C ARG A 51 16.41 -11.23 -0.55
N GLU A 52 15.51 -12.14 -0.93
CA GLU A 52 15.76 -13.58 -0.93
C GLU A 52 16.28 -14.03 -2.29
N TRP A 53 15.60 -13.65 -3.36
CA TRP A 53 15.87 -14.14 -4.71
C TRP A 53 17.21 -13.65 -5.27
N TRP A 54 17.59 -12.38 -5.05
CA TRP A 54 18.88 -11.81 -5.45
C TRP A 54 19.89 -11.74 -4.30
N ASN A 55 19.55 -12.29 -3.14
CA ASN A 55 20.32 -12.15 -1.91
C ASN A 55 20.62 -10.68 -1.52
N ASP A 56 19.76 -9.73 -1.93
CA ASP A 56 19.97 -8.32 -1.63
C ASP A 56 19.56 -8.01 -0.17
N LYS A 57 20.52 -8.18 0.74
CA LYS A 57 20.28 -7.96 2.18
C LYS A 57 20.16 -6.47 2.55
N SER A 58 20.41 -5.55 1.62
CA SER A 58 20.19 -4.12 1.85
C SER A 58 18.71 -3.74 1.91
N LEU A 59 17.84 -4.55 1.30
CA LEU A 59 16.38 -4.36 1.34
C LEU A 59 15.82 -4.73 2.71
N ILE A 60 15.41 -3.72 3.47
CA ILE A 60 14.77 -3.88 4.79
C ILE A 60 13.29 -3.51 4.62
N PRO A 61 12.34 -4.39 5.01
CA PRO A 61 10.92 -4.07 4.88
C PRO A 61 10.53 -2.99 5.88
N ILE A 62 9.53 -2.20 5.52
CA ILE A 62 8.82 -1.33 6.45
C ILE A 62 7.36 -1.76 6.39
N ARG A 63 6.86 -2.33 7.47
CA ARG A 63 5.48 -2.79 7.54
C ARG A 63 4.54 -1.60 7.69
N GLY A 64 3.64 -1.42 6.73
CA GLY A 64 2.50 -0.53 6.86
C GLY A 64 1.18 -1.31 6.86
N GLN A 65 0.19 -0.82 7.59
CA GLN A 65 -1.17 -1.36 7.56
C GLN A 65 -2.18 -0.31 7.10
N THR A 66 -3.11 -0.74 6.27
CA THR A 66 -4.25 0.07 5.82
C THR A 66 -5.56 -0.52 6.37
N SER A 67 -6.37 0.32 6.98
CA SER A 67 -7.74 0.03 7.38
C SER A 67 -8.70 0.68 6.39
N TRP A 68 -9.78 -0.01 6.05
CA TRP A 68 -10.72 0.45 5.03
C TRP A 68 -12.11 0.63 5.64
N LEU A 69 -12.66 1.84 5.47
CA LEU A 69 -14.06 2.16 5.76
C LEU A 69 -14.85 2.30 4.46
N PRO A 70 -16.19 2.22 4.50
CA PRO A 70 -17.02 2.44 3.32
C PRO A 70 -16.71 3.78 2.62
N PRO A 71 -16.89 3.88 1.29
CA PRO A 71 -16.67 5.10 0.54
C PRO A 71 -17.50 6.28 1.06
N GLN A 72 -16.93 7.48 1.03
CA GLN A 72 -17.62 8.75 1.35
C GLN A 72 -17.46 9.75 0.19
N PRO A 73 -18.37 9.71 -0.81
CA PRO A 73 -18.27 10.54 -2.02
C PRO A 73 -18.25 12.05 -1.74
N ASP A 74 -18.93 12.48 -0.67
CA ASP A 74 -19.06 13.89 -0.30
C ASP A 74 -17.80 14.44 0.42
N ALA A 75 -16.80 13.59 0.65
CA ALA A 75 -15.55 13.95 1.32
C ALA A 75 -14.31 13.60 0.46
N PRO A 76 -14.10 14.23 -0.71
CA PRO A 76 -13.04 13.86 -1.66
C PRO A 76 -11.67 14.48 -1.29
N TYR A 77 -11.25 14.31 -0.04
CA TYR A 77 -9.99 14.85 0.46
C TYR A 77 -9.15 13.77 1.16
N ALA A 78 -7.89 14.11 1.35
CA ALA A 78 -6.97 13.39 2.21
C ALA A 78 -6.52 14.31 3.33
N LEU A 79 -6.20 13.74 4.48
CA LEU A 79 -5.56 14.45 5.58
C LEU A 79 -4.43 13.61 6.16
N ASP A 80 -3.48 14.33 6.73
CA ASP A 80 -2.41 13.79 7.56
C ASP A 80 -2.54 14.45 8.93
N TYR A 81 -2.67 13.64 9.98
CA TYR A 81 -2.82 14.14 11.33
C TYR A 81 -2.25 13.16 12.35
N LYS A 82 -1.30 13.62 13.18
CA LYS A 82 -0.68 12.85 14.27
C LYS A 82 -0.19 11.46 13.83
N GLY A 83 0.52 11.40 12.70
CA GLY A 83 1.08 10.16 12.19
C GLY A 83 0.05 9.18 11.62
N VAL A 84 -1.14 9.68 11.27
CA VAL A 84 -2.20 8.94 10.59
C VAL A 84 -2.57 9.66 9.29
N ALA A 85 -2.50 8.92 8.18
CA ALA A 85 -3.04 9.34 6.90
C ALA A 85 -4.46 8.79 6.74
N MET A 86 -5.40 9.65 6.36
CA MET A 86 -6.73 9.26 5.87
C MET A 86 -6.88 9.75 4.43
N ILE A 87 -7.22 8.86 3.52
CA ILE A 87 -7.39 9.16 2.09
C ILE A 87 -8.75 8.63 1.66
N SER A 88 -9.66 9.55 1.30
CA SER A 88 -10.94 9.19 0.71
C SER A 88 -10.77 8.88 -0.78
N LYS A 89 -11.14 7.66 -1.17
CA LYS A 89 -11.10 7.17 -2.54
C LYS A 89 -12.50 6.73 -2.96
N SER A 90 -12.68 6.54 -4.27
CA SER A 90 -13.93 6.04 -4.84
C SER A 90 -14.34 4.65 -4.34
N ASP A 91 -13.39 3.85 -3.87
CA ASP A 91 -13.58 2.47 -3.40
C ASP A 91 -13.52 2.33 -1.88
N GLY A 92 -13.31 3.43 -1.14
CA GLY A 92 -13.30 3.40 0.32
C GLY A 92 -12.49 4.55 0.92
N VAL A 93 -12.65 4.74 2.22
CA VAL A 93 -11.76 5.63 2.99
C VAL A 93 -10.65 4.78 3.58
N MET A 94 -9.43 5.00 3.11
CA MET A 94 -8.24 4.32 3.60
C MET A 94 -7.66 5.10 4.79
N ILE A 95 -7.43 4.42 5.90
CA ILE A 95 -6.77 4.97 7.10
C ILE A 95 -5.50 4.16 7.37
N SER A 96 -4.38 4.84 7.55
CA SER A 96 -3.10 4.20 7.84
C SER A 96 -2.34 4.98 8.90
N GLY A 97 -1.99 4.33 10.01
CA GLY A 97 -1.03 4.85 10.96
C GLY A 97 0.36 4.57 10.45
N TYR A 98 1.13 5.61 10.10
CA TYR A 98 2.49 5.48 9.57
C TYR A 98 3.55 6.01 10.53
N ASP A 99 3.15 6.72 11.59
CA ASP A 99 4.06 7.22 12.62
C ASP A 99 3.37 7.19 14.00
N GLN A 100 3.06 6.00 14.49
CA GLN A 100 2.40 5.81 15.78
C GLN A 100 3.41 5.79 16.93
N ASN A 101 4.69 5.59 16.62
CA ASN A 101 5.78 5.46 17.58
C ASN A 101 6.81 6.62 17.55
N GLY A 102 6.58 7.67 16.75
CA GLY A 102 7.49 8.82 16.62
C GLY A 102 8.75 8.52 15.78
N LEU A 103 8.70 7.50 14.94
CA LEU A 103 9.78 7.06 14.04
C LEU A 103 9.58 7.54 12.59
N GLY A 104 8.53 8.32 12.32
CA GLY A 104 8.15 8.70 10.97
C GLY A 104 7.86 7.48 10.11
N LEU A 105 8.18 7.57 8.81
CA LEU A 105 8.00 6.49 7.84
C LEU A 105 8.80 5.20 8.15
N MET A 106 9.67 5.22 9.17
CA MET A 106 10.40 4.02 9.62
C MET A 106 9.62 3.20 10.64
N ASP A 107 8.41 3.63 11.02
CA ASP A 107 7.53 2.82 11.86
C ASP A 107 7.25 1.47 11.16
N GLY A 108 7.50 0.36 11.87
CA GLY A 108 7.43 -0.98 11.30
C GLY A 108 8.68 -1.46 10.54
N VAL A 109 9.81 -0.75 10.61
CA VAL A 109 11.09 -1.21 10.02
C VAL A 109 11.47 -2.61 10.52
N GLY A 110 11.86 -3.48 9.59
CA GLY A 110 12.27 -4.86 9.87
C GLY A 110 11.11 -5.81 10.24
N ASN A 111 9.88 -5.31 10.38
CA ASN A 111 8.73 -6.15 10.63
C ASN A 111 8.28 -6.83 9.32
N ILE A 112 8.33 -8.17 9.31
CA ILE A 112 7.98 -9.01 8.15
C ILE A 112 6.55 -9.57 8.22
N SER A 113 5.78 -9.23 9.26
CA SER A 113 4.46 -9.79 9.46
C SER A 113 3.47 -9.25 8.43
N GLU A 114 2.93 -10.13 7.60
CA GLU A 114 1.82 -9.84 6.68
C GLU A 114 0.45 -9.93 7.37
N ARG A 115 0.41 -10.26 8.67
CA ARG A 115 -0.84 -10.42 9.39
C ARG A 115 -1.42 -9.04 9.78
N PRO A 116 -2.72 -8.82 9.57
CA PRO A 116 -3.38 -7.62 10.05
C PRO A 116 -3.45 -7.63 11.59
N ASP A 117 -3.20 -6.47 12.19
CA ASP A 117 -3.33 -6.20 13.62
C ASP A 117 -4.53 -5.29 13.86
N ARG A 118 -5.56 -5.83 14.52
CA ARG A 118 -6.79 -5.09 14.82
C ARG A 118 -6.55 -3.92 15.79
N ALA A 119 -5.62 -4.06 16.74
CA ALA A 119 -5.33 -3.00 17.71
C ALA A 119 -4.64 -1.81 17.03
N GLU A 120 -3.74 -2.07 16.06
CA GLU A 120 -3.13 -1.03 15.24
C GLU A 120 -4.18 -0.27 14.40
N ALA A 121 -5.10 -1.00 13.76
CA ALA A 121 -6.21 -0.41 13.03
C ALA A 121 -7.07 0.50 13.93
N GLN A 122 -7.45 0.01 15.12
CA GLN A 122 -8.26 0.76 16.07
C GLN A 122 -7.57 2.03 16.56
N LYS A 123 -6.25 1.98 16.82
CA LYS A 123 -5.47 3.16 17.22
C LYS A 123 -5.49 4.24 16.14
N ALA A 124 -5.23 3.87 14.89
CA ALA A 124 -5.23 4.82 13.78
C ALA A 124 -6.63 5.43 13.54
N ILE A 125 -7.69 4.61 13.61
CA ILE A 125 -9.08 5.08 13.49
C ILE A 125 -9.45 6.05 14.63
N ALA A 126 -9.06 5.74 15.87
CA ALA A 126 -9.36 6.58 17.03
C ALA A 126 -8.74 7.99 16.93
N VAL A 127 -7.57 8.14 16.28
CA VAL A 127 -6.97 9.46 16.01
C VAL A 127 -7.85 10.31 15.08
N VAL A 128 -8.40 9.68 14.05
CA VAL A 128 -9.31 10.32 13.10
C VAL A 128 -10.66 10.63 13.77
N GLU A 129 -11.16 9.71 14.59
CA GLU A 129 -12.39 9.91 15.38
C GLU A 129 -12.25 11.10 16.35
N ASP A 130 -11.16 11.19 17.12
CA ASP A 130 -10.88 12.33 18.01
C ASP A 130 -10.81 13.66 17.24
N LEU A 131 -10.24 13.66 16.03
CA LEU A 131 -10.20 14.85 15.19
C LEU A 131 -11.62 15.31 14.84
N PHE A 132 -12.46 14.41 14.32
CA PHE A 132 -13.81 14.78 13.87
C PHE A 132 -14.80 15.05 15.01
N ALA A 133 -14.62 14.43 16.18
CA ALA A 133 -15.43 14.72 17.36
C ALA A 133 -15.36 16.20 17.79
N ARG A 134 -14.23 16.87 17.52
CA ARG A 134 -14.02 18.30 17.82
C ARG A 134 -14.79 19.24 16.89
N PHE A 135 -15.27 18.73 15.76
CA PHE A 135 -16.03 19.50 14.77
C PHE A 135 -17.56 19.30 14.88
N GLN A 136 -18.04 18.48 15.82
CA GLN A 136 -19.48 18.41 16.04
C GLN A 136 -20.02 19.76 16.52
N PRO A 137 -21.13 20.26 15.96
CA PRO A 137 -21.72 21.50 16.40
C PRO A 137 -22.04 21.38 17.89
N ARG A 138 -21.57 22.35 18.68
CA ARG A 138 -22.08 22.51 20.06
C ARG A 138 -23.56 22.80 19.89
N ASN A 139 -24.43 21.83 20.20
CA ASN A 139 -25.85 22.09 20.33
C ASN A 139 -26.00 23.21 21.37
N GLY A 140 -26.35 24.41 20.89
CA GLY A 140 -26.74 25.55 21.73
C GLY A 140 -28.17 25.41 22.20
#